data_AF-A0A967H216-F1
#
_entry.id   AF-A0A967H216-F1
#
_cell.length_a   1.000
_cell.length_b   1.000
_cell.length_c   1.000
_cell.angle_alpha   90.00
_cell.angle_beta   90.00
_cell.angle_gamma   90.00
#
_symmetry.space_group_name_H-M   'P 1'
#
loop_
_entity.id
_entity.type
_entity.pdbx_description
1 polymer ?
#
loop_
_entity_poly.entity_id
_entity_poly.type
_entity_poly.pdbx_seq_one_letter_code
_entity_poly.pdbx_strand_id
1 'polypeptide(L)'
;PDLAIAQNFFSPQAETGRMDGGLSLVLSGKGDGNFRALSPAESGVVIFGDAAGLSMADHDADGSPGLHFAINSAAVRSFTVAPGKLLSVELPVLPGTRVSLKGKGAPDQLAELHVGSGYLSQSAPVLFFARPREPALLEVRWPDGVKKAYSVRPGTPRVVLKR
;
A
#
# COMPACT_ATOMS: atom_id res chain seq x y z
N PRO A 1 -0.59 -7.16 -7.08
CA PRO A 1 -0.89 -6.35 -5.88
C PRO A 1 -2.40 -6.24 -5.71
N ASP A 2 -2.90 -6.03 -4.49
CA ASP A 2 -4.28 -5.58 -4.26
C ASP A 2 -4.32 -4.04 -4.29
N LEU A 3 -5.50 -3.45 -4.50
CA LEU A 3 -5.70 -1.99 -4.48
C LEU A 3 -6.78 -1.62 -3.46
N ALA A 4 -6.57 -0.51 -2.77
CA ALA A 4 -7.57 0.17 -1.95
C ALA A 4 -7.77 1.59 -2.49
N ILE A 5 -9.02 2.03 -2.57
CA ILE A 5 -9.39 3.27 -3.24
C ILE A 5 -10.31 4.06 -2.32
N ALA A 6 -9.89 5.27 -1.97
CA ALA A 6 -10.76 6.27 -1.36
C ALA A 6 -11.69 6.88 -2.43
N GLN A 7 -12.94 7.09 -2.09
CA GLN A 7 -13.98 7.50 -3.03
C GLN A 7 -14.85 8.63 -2.47
N ASN A 8 -15.73 9.10 -3.35
CA ASN A 8 -16.65 10.22 -3.18
C ASN A 8 -15.98 11.57 -3.37
N PHE A 9 -16.79 12.54 -3.75
CA PHE A 9 -16.40 13.93 -3.86
C PHE A 9 -17.64 14.81 -3.69
N PHE A 10 -17.70 15.56 -2.59
CA PHE A 10 -18.90 16.30 -2.20
C PHE A 10 -18.87 17.78 -2.60
N SER A 11 -17.77 18.23 -3.20
CA SER A 11 -17.59 19.60 -3.67
C SER A 11 -17.27 19.75 -5.17
N PRO A 12 -17.88 18.98 -6.09
CA PRO A 12 -17.84 19.31 -7.51
C PRO A 12 -18.68 20.55 -7.82
N GLN A 13 -18.71 20.96 -9.09
CA GLN A 13 -19.59 22.02 -9.58
C GLN A 13 -21.05 21.72 -9.23
N ALA A 14 -21.84 22.75 -8.95
CA ALA A 14 -23.22 22.60 -8.49
C ALA A 14 -24.09 21.80 -9.47
N GLU A 15 -23.88 21.97 -10.77
CA GLU A 15 -24.60 21.31 -11.85
C GLU A 15 -24.30 19.81 -11.94
N THR A 16 -23.13 19.37 -11.48
CA THR A 16 -22.75 17.94 -11.47
C THR A 16 -23.35 17.20 -10.29
N GLY A 17 -23.61 17.90 -9.18
CA GLY A 17 -24.06 17.28 -7.94
C GLY A 17 -22.99 16.42 -7.28
N ARG A 18 -23.26 15.92 -6.07
CA ARG A 18 -22.27 15.14 -5.30
C ARG A 18 -21.99 13.79 -5.95
N MET A 19 -20.76 13.33 -5.84
CA MET A 19 -20.39 11.94 -6.07
C MET A 19 -20.43 11.25 -4.70
N ASP A 20 -21.57 10.65 -4.33
CA ASP A 20 -21.81 10.11 -2.98
C ASP A 20 -22.33 8.67 -2.94
N GLY A 21 -22.28 7.96 -4.07
CA GLY A 21 -22.72 6.56 -4.17
C GLY A 21 -21.67 5.52 -3.73
N GLY A 22 -20.45 5.92 -3.39
CA GLY A 22 -19.34 5.02 -3.07
C GLY A 22 -19.19 4.75 -1.58
N LEU A 23 -18.64 3.58 -1.25
CA LEU A 23 -18.25 3.20 0.13
C LEU A 23 -16.74 3.02 0.29
N SER A 24 -15.96 3.56 -0.65
CA SER A 24 -14.59 3.12 -0.97
C SER A 24 -14.57 1.70 -1.57
N LEU A 25 -13.43 1.31 -2.14
CA LEU A 25 -13.33 0.06 -2.90
C LEU A 25 -12.02 -0.67 -2.62
N VAL A 26 -12.11 -1.99 -2.44
CA VAL A 26 -10.95 -2.88 -2.43
C VAL A 26 -11.03 -3.80 -3.64
N LEU A 27 -9.91 -3.88 -4.35
CA LEU A 27 -9.73 -4.72 -5.53
C LEU A 27 -8.68 -5.78 -5.23
N SER A 28 -9.09 -7.05 -5.22
CA SER A 28 -8.14 -8.16 -5.09
C SER A 28 -7.49 -8.46 -6.43
N GLY A 29 -6.17 -8.39 -6.48
CA GLY A 29 -5.39 -8.66 -7.68
C GLY A 29 -5.28 -10.15 -7.96
N LYS A 30 -5.46 -10.54 -9.23
CA LYS A 30 -5.35 -11.93 -9.68
C LYS A 30 -3.92 -12.34 -10.07
N GLY A 31 -2.99 -11.38 -10.07
CA GLY A 31 -1.56 -11.58 -10.40
C GLY A 31 -1.22 -11.45 -11.90
N ASP A 32 -2.23 -11.32 -12.75
CA ASP A 32 -2.14 -11.18 -14.22
C ASP A 32 -2.47 -9.75 -14.70
N GLY A 33 -2.56 -8.79 -13.77
CA GLY A 33 -3.02 -7.42 -14.05
C GLY A 33 -4.54 -7.25 -13.98
N ASN A 34 -5.31 -8.33 -13.84
CA ASN A 34 -6.74 -8.25 -13.61
C ASN A 34 -7.07 -8.17 -12.12
N PHE A 35 -8.25 -7.60 -11.83
CA PHE A 35 -8.72 -7.40 -10.47
C PHE A 35 -10.15 -7.92 -10.29
N ARG A 36 -10.47 -8.35 -9.07
CA ARG A 36 -11.83 -8.63 -8.63
C ARG A 36 -12.24 -7.57 -7.61
N ALA A 37 -13.34 -6.87 -7.88
CA ALA A 37 -13.96 -6.00 -6.88
C ALA A 37 -14.49 -6.83 -5.72
N LEU A 38 -14.08 -6.48 -4.50
CA LEU A 38 -14.62 -7.05 -3.28
C LEU A 38 -15.86 -6.26 -2.86
N SER A 39 -16.92 -6.95 -2.46
CA SER A 39 -18.06 -6.29 -1.81
C SER A 39 -17.63 -5.64 -0.48
N PRO A 40 -18.40 -4.69 0.06
CA PRO A 40 -18.09 -4.12 1.38
C PRO A 40 -18.07 -5.17 2.49
N ALA A 41 -18.93 -6.20 2.40
CA ALA A 41 -18.94 -7.32 3.34
C ALA A 41 -17.68 -8.20 3.25
N GLU A 42 -17.16 -8.44 2.05
CA GLU A 42 -15.93 -9.23 1.86
C GLU A 42 -14.66 -8.47 2.25
N SER A 43 -14.59 -7.18 1.92
CA SER A 43 -13.40 -6.37 2.22
C SER A 43 -13.35 -5.87 3.66
N GLY A 44 -14.52 -5.73 4.31
CA GLY A 44 -14.66 -5.06 5.59
C GLY A 44 -14.47 -3.53 5.53
N VAL A 45 -14.23 -2.96 4.34
CA VAL A 45 -14.05 -1.52 4.14
C VAL A 45 -15.40 -0.91 3.79
N VAL A 46 -15.93 -0.11 4.72
CA VAL A 46 -17.18 0.64 4.58
C VAL A 46 -16.94 2.07 5.04
N ILE A 47 -16.87 3.01 4.09
CA ILE A 47 -16.60 4.42 4.39
C ILE A 47 -17.67 5.28 3.72
N PHE A 48 -18.51 5.89 4.55
CA PHE A 48 -19.43 6.93 4.10
C PHE A 48 -18.72 8.30 4.08
N GLY A 49 -19.25 9.20 3.27
CA GLY A 49 -18.76 10.58 3.20
C GLY A 49 -17.68 10.77 2.14
N ASP A 50 -17.12 11.97 2.11
CA ASP A 50 -16.14 12.44 1.12
C ASP A 50 -14.73 11.97 1.51
N ALA A 51 -14.40 10.70 1.22
CA ALA A 51 -13.09 10.13 1.50
C ALA A 51 -12.08 10.60 0.43
N ALA A 52 -11.46 11.74 0.71
CA ALA A 52 -10.57 12.42 -0.23
C ALA A 52 -9.16 11.80 -0.29
N GLY A 53 -8.67 11.20 0.81
CA GLY A 53 -7.28 10.73 0.92
C GLY A 53 -7.16 9.31 1.46
N LEU A 54 -6.11 8.61 1.05
CA LEU A 54 -5.70 7.31 1.57
C LEU A 54 -4.19 7.30 1.79
N SER A 55 -3.76 6.89 2.98
CA SER A 55 -2.34 6.69 3.29
C SER A 55 -2.11 5.35 3.99
N MET A 56 -0.89 4.85 3.90
CA MET A 56 -0.49 3.57 4.49
C MET A 56 0.69 3.72 5.43
N ALA A 57 0.69 2.95 6.52
CA ALA A 57 1.84 2.80 7.41
C ALA A 57 1.79 1.46 8.14
N ASP A 58 2.96 0.94 8.55
CA ASP A 58 3.11 -0.24 9.40
C ASP A 58 3.25 0.24 10.86
N HIS A 59 2.12 0.39 11.56
CA HIS A 59 2.06 1.11 12.85
C HIS A 59 2.60 0.31 14.03
N ASP A 60 2.45 -1.01 14.01
CA ASP A 60 2.85 -1.93 15.07
C ASP A 60 4.09 -2.76 14.69
N ALA A 61 4.67 -2.49 13.52
CA ALA A 61 5.86 -3.14 12.98
C ALA A 61 5.69 -4.66 12.77
N ASP A 62 4.47 -5.11 12.49
CA ASP A 62 4.13 -6.52 12.25
C ASP A 62 4.32 -6.97 10.77
N GLY A 63 4.62 -6.01 9.90
CA GLY A 63 4.82 -6.20 8.47
C GLY A 63 3.57 -5.99 7.61
N SER A 64 2.43 -5.72 8.22
CA SER A 64 1.15 -5.46 7.55
C SER A 64 0.83 -3.95 7.50
N PRO A 65 0.24 -3.48 6.41
CA PRO A 65 -0.19 -2.09 6.32
C PRO A 65 -1.46 -1.84 7.12
N GLY A 66 -1.45 -0.76 7.89
CA GLY A 66 -2.65 0.01 8.21
C GLY A 66 -3.05 0.88 7.02
N LEU A 67 -4.36 0.95 6.76
CA LEU A 67 -4.97 1.83 5.75
C LEU A 67 -5.67 2.98 6.48
N HIS A 68 -5.36 4.23 6.14
CA HIS A 68 -5.91 5.42 6.79
C HIS A 68 -6.61 6.30 5.76
N PHE A 69 -7.93 6.39 5.89
CA PHE A 69 -8.77 7.19 5.03
C PHE A 69 -9.05 8.54 5.68
N ALA A 70 -8.64 9.60 4.99
CA ALA A 70 -8.98 10.97 5.33
C ALA A 70 -10.33 11.31 4.71
N ILE A 71 -11.27 11.78 5.54
CA ILE A 71 -12.65 12.09 5.15
C ILE A 71 -12.90 13.56 5.43
N ASN A 72 -13.30 14.33 4.43
CA ASN A 72 -13.53 15.76 4.59
C ASN A 72 -14.60 16.02 5.66
N SER A 73 -14.30 16.96 6.58
CA SER A 73 -15.18 17.33 7.71
C SER A 73 -15.57 16.17 8.64
N ALA A 74 -14.80 15.08 8.67
CA ALA A 74 -15.04 13.94 9.55
C ALA A 74 -13.73 13.37 10.12
N ALA A 75 -13.87 12.48 11.11
CA ALA A 75 -12.74 11.78 11.68
C ALA A 75 -12.15 10.76 10.69
N VAL A 76 -10.82 10.61 10.72
CA VAL A 76 -10.09 9.57 9.97
C VAL A 76 -10.64 8.18 10.31
N ARG A 77 -10.68 7.31 9.31
CA ARG A 77 -11.02 5.89 9.48
C ARG A 77 -9.82 5.02 9.15
N SER A 78 -9.49 4.12 10.06
CA SER A 78 -8.31 3.26 9.94
C SER A 78 -8.72 1.79 9.90
N PHE A 79 -8.10 1.02 9.01
CA PHE A 79 -8.30 -0.42 8.86
C PHE A 79 -6.95 -1.13 8.95
N THR A 80 -6.91 -2.31 9.57
CA THR A 80 -5.68 -3.11 9.68
C THR A 80 -5.78 -4.31 8.75
N VAL A 81 -4.75 -4.56 7.96
CA VAL A 81 -4.64 -5.78 7.19
C VAL A 81 -4.08 -6.89 8.08
N ALA A 82 -4.71 -8.06 8.07
CA ALA A 82 -4.30 -9.17 8.93
C ALA A 82 -2.79 -9.50 8.78
N PRO A 83 -2.06 -9.71 9.89
CA PRO A 83 -0.62 -10.00 9.88
C PRO A 83 -0.26 -11.29 9.16
N GLY A 84 1.04 -11.43 8.90
CA GLY A 84 1.66 -12.73 8.59
C GLY A 84 1.85 -13.03 7.11
N LYS A 85 1.21 -12.28 6.21
CA LYS A 85 1.30 -12.50 4.76
C LYS A 85 2.27 -11.58 4.05
N LEU A 86 2.58 -10.44 4.64
CA LEU A 86 3.35 -9.38 4.02
C LEU A 86 4.70 -9.17 4.70
N LEU A 87 5.65 -8.67 3.93
CA LEU A 87 6.94 -8.16 4.34
C LEU A 87 6.91 -6.65 4.16
N SER A 88 7.17 -5.89 5.22
CA SER A 88 7.39 -4.44 5.13
C SER A 88 8.88 -4.13 4.93
N VAL A 89 9.18 -3.19 4.05
CA VAL A 89 10.52 -2.68 3.79
C VAL A 89 10.52 -1.18 4.02
N GLU A 90 11.06 -0.76 5.16
CA GLU A 90 11.19 0.64 5.53
C GLU A 90 12.47 1.23 4.94
N LEU A 91 12.36 2.44 4.40
CA LEU A 91 13.40 3.12 3.64
C LEU A 91 13.57 4.57 4.13
N PRO A 92 14.76 5.19 3.96
CA PRO A 92 14.86 6.64 4.01
C PRO A 92 14.02 7.28 2.90
N VAL A 93 13.55 8.51 3.11
CA VAL A 93 12.71 9.25 2.14
C VAL A 93 13.56 9.71 0.95
N LEU A 94 13.74 8.80 0.00
CA LEU A 94 14.50 8.98 -1.24
C LEU A 94 13.62 8.56 -2.42
N PRO A 95 12.80 9.47 -2.95
CA PRO A 95 11.80 9.16 -3.97
C PRO A 95 12.46 8.63 -5.25
N GLY A 96 11.84 7.64 -5.90
CA GLY A 96 12.43 6.92 -7.03
C GLY A 96 13.31 5.74 -6.61
N THR A 97 13.43 5.45 -5.30
CA THR A 97 14.06 4.20 -4.83
C THR A 97 13.20 3.02 -5.25
N ARG A 98 13.76 2.12 -6.05
CA ARG A 98 13.11 0.88 -6.50
C ARG A 98 13.61 -0.30 -5.70
N VAL A 99 12.69 -1.12 -5.22
CA VAL A 99 12.99 -2.33 -4.46
C VAL A 99 12.34 -3.51 -5.16
N SER A 100 13.15 -4.51 -5.49
CA SER A 100 12.70 -5.78 -6.04
C SER A 100 12.94 -6.90 -5.05
N LEU A 101 11.93 -7.74 -4.83
CA LEU A 101 12.04 -8.97 -4.05
C LEU A 101 11.95 -10.17 -4.98
N LYS A 102 13.03 -10.95 -5.02
CA LYS A 102 13.18 -12.14 -5.86
C LYS A 102 13.28 -13.39 -5.01
N GLY A 103 12.30 -14.28 -5.11
CA GLY A 103 12.27 -15.54 -4.37
C GLY A 103 12.31 -16.73 -5.33
N LYS A 104 12.89 -17.85 -4.89
CA LYS A 104 12.90 -19.08 -5.71
C LYS A 104 11.48 -19.57 -5.95
N GLY A 105 11.09 -19.73 -7.21
CA GLY A 105 9.77 -20.26 -7.60
C GLY A 105 8.60 -19.32 -7.35
N ALA A 106 8.85 -18.04 -7.02
CA ALA A 106 7.83 -17.01 -6.90
C ALA A 106 8.05 -15.94 -7.98
N PRO A 107 6.98 -15.28 -8.48
CA PRO A 107 7.13 -14.12 -9.34
C PRO A 107 7.93 -13.01 -8.65
N ASP A 108 8.79 -12.35 -9.42
CA ASP A 108 9.50 -11.15 -8.96
C ASP A 108 8.50 -10.06 -8.59
N GLN A 109 8.69 -9.45 -7.43
CA GLN A 109 7.90 -8.32 -6.98
C GLN A 109 8.73 -7.05 -7.07
N LEU A 110 8.10 -5.95 -7.48
CA LEU A 110 8.75 -4.65 -7.63
C LEU A 110 7.84 -3.57 -7.03
N ALA A 111 8.42 -2.69 -6.23
CA ALA A 111 7.77 -1.49 -5.74
C ALA A 111 8.74 -0.30 -5.79
N GLU A 112 8.21 0.89 -5.94
CA GLU A 112 8.96 2.15 -5.94
C GLU A 112 8.44 3.06 -4.83
N LEU A 113 9.35 3.70 -4.11
CA LEU A 113 9.03 4.71 -3.12
C LEU A 113 8.68 6.02 -3.84
N HIS A 114 7.46 6.50 -3.62
CA HIS A 114 6.96 7.77 -4.14
C HIS A 114 6.66 8.75 -2.99
N VAL A 115 6.51 10.02 -3.35
CA VAL A 115 5.99 11.07 -2.45
C VAL A 115 4.71 11.60 -3.08
N GLY A 116 3.71 11.86 -2.24
CA GLY A 116 2.32 12.02 -2.62
C GLY A 116 1.60 10.67 -2.64
N SER A 117 0.48 10.57 -1.95
CA SER A 117 -0.35 9.35 -1.90
C SER A 117 -1.84 9.65 -2.10
N GLY A 118 -2.16 10.65 -2.92
CA GLY A 118 -3.52 11.12 -3.16
C GLY A 118 -3.75 12.52 -2.58
N TYR A 119 -4.99 12.87 -2.29
CA TYR A 119 -5.37 14.22 -1.88
C TYR A 119 -4.75 14.59 -0.53
N LEU A 120 -3.79 15.53 -0.54
CA LEU A 120 -3.12 16.07 0.65
C LEU A 120 -2.62 15.00 1.64
N SER A 121 -2.24 13.82 1.11
CA SER A 121 -1.92 12.63 1.89
C SER A 121 -0.55 12.07 1.52
N GLN A 122 0.13 11.45 2.49
CA GLN A 122 1.44 10.83 2.32
C GLN A 122 1.50 9.52 3.11
N SER A 123 1.71 8.40 2.41
CA SER A 123 2.05 7.14 3.05
C SER A 123 3.42 7.21 3.71
N ALA A 124 3.62 6.47 4.80
CA ALA A 124 4.93 6.29 5.40
C ALA A 124 5.92 5.71 4.38
N PRO A 125 7.25 5.91 4.55
CA PRO A 125 8.27 5.46 3.60
C PRO A 125 8.53 3.95 3.73
N VAL A 126 7.49 3.16 3.50
CA VAL A 126 7.47 1.71 3.62
C VAL A 126 6.89 1.11 2.33
N LEU A 127 7.53 0.06 1.84
CA LEU A 127 7.05 -0.75 0.72
C LEU A 127 6.63 -2.11 1.23
N PHE A 128 5.55 -2.66 0.68
CA PHE A 128 5.00 -3.95 1.10
C PHE A 128 5.12 -4.98 -0.01
N PHE A 129 5.55 -6.18 0.36
CA PHE A 129 5.73 -7.32 -0.54
C PHE A 129 5.03 -8.55 0.04
N ALA A 130 4.62 -9.50 -0.80
CA ALA A 130 4.26 -10.82 -0.32
C ALA A 130 5.48 -11.47 0.35
N ARG A 131 5.28 -11.96 1.59
CA ARG A 131 6.33 -12.50 2.43
C ARG A 131 6.94 -13.75 1.79
N PRO A 132 8.28 -13.83 1.66
CA PRO A 132 8.92 -14.98 1.04
C PRO A 132 8.83 -16.21 1.95
N ARG A 133 8.52 -17.38 1.36
CA ARG A 133 8.50 -18.68 2.05
C ARG A 133 9.84 -19.41 2.01
N GLU A 134 10.70 -19.01 1.08
CA GLU A 134 12.06 -19.51 0.88
C GLU A 134 13.03 -18.32 0.96
N PRO A 135 14.34 -18.55 1.10
CA PRO A 135 15.32 -17.47 1.04
C PRO A 135 15.15 -16.63 -0.24
N ALA A 136 15.12 -15.31 -0.07
CA ALA A 136 14.89 -14.36 -1.15
C ALA A 136 15.99 -13.29 -1.19
N LEU A 137 16.14 -12.64 -2.34
CA LEU A 137 17.04 -11.53 -2.56
C LEU A 137 16.22 -10.24 -2.68
N LEU A 138 16.55 -9.26 -1.85
CA LEU A 138 16.01 -7.91 -1.91
C LEU A 138 17.01 -7.00 -2.62
N GLU A 139 16.73 -6.62 -3.85
CA GLU A 139 17.55 -5.72 -4.66
C GLU A 139 17.02 -4.30 -4.56
N VAL A 140 17.87 -3.35 -4.17
CA VAL A 140 17.53 -1.94 -4.03
C VAL A 140 18.31 -1.16 -5.06
N ARG A 141 17.61 -0.37 -5.87
CA ARG A 141 18.18 0.66 -6.74
C ARG A 141 17.80 2.02 -6.19
N TRP A 142 18.77 2.76 -5.69
CA TRP A 142 18.60 4.11 -5.19
C TRP A 142 18.39 5.11 -6.34
N PRO A 143 17.91 6.34 -6.06
CA PRO A 143 17.62 7.33 -7.10
C PRO A 143 18.86 7.80 -7.87
N ASP A 144 20.05 7.71 -7.25
CA ASP A 144 21.35 7.98 -7.89
C ASP A 144 21.83 6.85 -8.80
N GLY A 145 21.09 5.73 -8.88
CA GLY A 145 21.44 4.56 -9.66
C GLY A 145 22.28 3.52 -8.92
N VAL A 146 22.77 3.81 -7.71
CA VAL A 146 23.51 2.84 -6.89
C VAL A 146 22.61 1.64 -6.57
N LYS A 147 23.18 0.44 -6.67
CA LYS A 147 22.47 -0.81 -6.37
C LYS A 147 23.06 -1.49 -5.13
N LYS A 148 22.20 -1.98 -4.25
CA LYS A 148 22.56 -2.84 -3.12
C LYS A 148 21.65 -4.07 -3.12
N ALA A 149 22.13 -5.19 -2.59
CA ALA A 149 21.35 -6.42 -2.48
C ALA A 149 21.46 -6.99 -1.06
N TYR A 150 20.36 -7.54 -0.56
CA TYR A 150 20.25 -8.06 0.81
C TYR A 150 19.56 -9.43 0.79
N SER A 151 20.08 -10.38 1.56
CA SER A 151 19.39 -11.66 1.75
C SER A 151 18.26 -11.52 2.76
N VAL A 152 17.08 -12.01 2.41
CA VAL A 152 15.89 -12.03 3.27
C VAL A 152 15.58 -13.47 3.64
N ARG A 153 15.50 -13.75 4.95
CA ARG A 153 15.16 -15.10 5.44
C ARG A 153 13.67 -15.37 5.25
N PRO A 154 13.26 -16.64 5.05
CA PRO A 154 11.85 -17.03 5.10
C PRO A 154 11.14 -16.46 6.32
N GLY A 155 9.91 -15.97 6.13
CA GLY A 155 9.08 -15.52 7.25
C GLY A 155 9.46 -14.16 7.86
N THR A 156 10.50 -13.48 7.37
CA THR A 156 10.88 -12.14 7.83
C THR A 156 9.70 -11.16 7.66
N PRO A 157 9.20 -10.52 8.73
CA PRO A 157 8.04 -9.63 8.64
C PRO A 157 8.43 -8.21 8.22
N ARG A 158 9.65 -7.77 8.58
CA ARG A 158 10.11 -6.40 8.38
C ARG A 158 11.59 -6.36 8.07
N VAL A 159 11.97 -5.47 7.17
CA VAL A 159 13.35 -5.08 6.85
C VAL A 159 13.44 -3.56 6.94
N VAL A 160 14.47 -3.05 7.62
CA VAL A 160 14.75 -1.61 7.68
C VAL A 160 16.05 -1.35 6.95
N LEU A 161 15.99 -0.55 5.89
CA LEU A 161 17.16 -0.19 5.09
C LEU A 161 17.69 1.18 5.50
N LYS A 162 19.00 1.27 5.58
CA LYS A 162 19.74 2.52 5.79
C LYS A 162 20.58 2.77 4.54
N ARG A 163 20.63 4.02 4.09
CA ARG A 163 21.49 4.38 2.96
C ARG A 163 22.94 4.48 3.41
#